data_AF-A0A8X6I6R0-F1
#
_entry.id   AF-A0A8X6I6R0-F1
#
_cell.length_a   1.000
_cell.length_b   1.000
_cell.length_c   1.000
_cell.angle_alpha   90.00
_cell.angle_beta   90.00
_cell.angle_gamma   90.00
#
_symmetry.space_group_name_H-M   'P 1'
#
loop_
_entity.id
_entity.type
_entity.pdbx_description
1 polymer ?
#
loop_
_entity_poly.entity_id
_entity_poly.type
_entity_poly.pdbx_seq_one_letter_code
_entity_poly.pdbx_strand_id
1 'polypeptide(L)'
;MRHYPNQDPVHNAGGGKSSKLYKDLVLDKDVAVSVSAYYNSLTFSDGYIDIQVIPKSGVNLGTVERELENAINNFMPKGITDEELQSSKYRYKVAQFDNLSDLTHIAMFYVPRLALDNIVISVAGCAKKEEIITLLDKYLSKLPSKRSKVRKISVKNDLVLQKVRIFYGYTTECDTFAQKGIAYEDPNYYNASVLINALSGMGLNSILMKELRQNLGITYGVYASIIPNKHGNVIAGNINTDSSTASQSISAIKDTLSKVRKEGIDEQLFRDTKLVW
;
A
#
# COMPACT_ATOMS: atom_id res chain seq x y z
N MET A 1 13.28 26.78 -5.51
CA MET A 1 13.49 25.59 -6.35
C MET A 1 14.61 24.76 -5.74
N ARG A 2 14.30 23.86 -4.81
CA ARG A 2 15.24 22.83 -4.33
C ARG A 2 14.47 21.52 -4.17
N HIS A 3 14.96 20.54 -4.91
CA HIS A 3 14.52 19.15 -5.00
C HIS A 3 14.74 18.42 -3.67
N TYR A 4 13.84 17.51 -3.28
CA TYR A 4 14.13 16.46 -2.30
C TYR A 4 14.43 15.14 -3.05
N PRO A 5 15.70 14.72 -3.17
CA PRO A 5 16.12 13.57 -3.98
C PRO A 5 15.93 12.19 -3.28
N ASN A 6 15.33 12.12 -2.10
CA ASN A 6 15.43 10.91 -1.26
C ASN A 6 14.33 9.86 -1.46
N GLN A 7 13.31 10.11 -2.30
CA GLN A 7 12.24 9.12 -2.58
C GLN A 7 12.54 8.22 -3.80
N ASP A 8 13.25 8.75 -4.79
CA ASP A 8 13.66 8.03 -5.99
C ASP A 8 14.64 6.85 -5.74
N PRO A 9 15.58 6.90 -4.75
CA PRO A 9 16.49 5.79 -4.46
C PRO A 9 15.77 4.55 -3.96
N VAL A 10 14.71 4.74 -3.18
CA VAL A 10 14.05 3.64 -2.46
C VAL A 10 13.20 2.79 -3.40
N HIS A 11 12.52 3.44 -4.34
CA HIS A 11 11.77 2.76 -5.39
C HIS A 11 12.69 1.96 -6.32
N ASN A 12 13.87 2.49 -6.67
CA ASN A 12 14.85 1.76 -7.50
C ASN A 12 15.62 0.68 -6.71
N ALA A 13 15.75 0.84 -5.39
CA ALA A 13 16.39 -0.14 -4.52
C ALA A 13 15.50 -1.36 -4.25
N GLY A 14 14.20 -1.19 -3.95
CA GLY A 14 13.33 -2.30 -3.53
C GLY A 14 11.92 -2.37 -4.15
N GLY A 15 11.59 -1.53 -5.13
CA GLY A 15 10.29 -1.55 -5.81
C GLY A 15 10.19 -2.61 -6.91
N GLY A 16 9.92 -3.88 -6.55
CA GLY A 16 9.55 -4.94 -7.50
C GLY A 16 10.72 -5.66 -8.19
N LYS A 17 10.41 -6.58 -9.12
CA LYS A 17 11.36 -7.54 -9.73
C LYS A 17 12.53 -6.91 -10.51
N SER A 18 12.47 -5.62 -10.81
CA SER A 18 13.51 -4.86 -11.50
C SER A 18 14.50 -4.16 -10.56
N SER A 19 14.25 -4.18 -9.25
CA SER A 19 15.05 -3.43 -8.27
C SER A 19 16.43 -4.03 -8.05
N LYS A 20 17.40 -3.20 -7.63
CA LYS A 20 18.79 -3.66 -7.43
C LYS A 20 18.92 -4.63 -6.25
N LEU A 21 18.18 -4.42 -5.16
CA LEU A 21 18.14 -5.37 -4.04
C LEU A 21 17.51 -6.71 -4.46
N TYR A 22 16.46 -6.68 -5.28
CA TYR A 22 15.81 -7.88 -5.77
C TYR A 22 16.75 -8.69 -6.66
N LYS A 23 17.46 -8.05 -7.59
CA LYS A 23 18.45 -8.72 -8.44
C LYS A 23 19.56 -9.36 -7.59
N ASP A 24 20.14 -8.61 -6.64
CA ASP A 24 21.26 -9.12 -5.85
C ASP A 24 20.84 -10.25 -4.89
N LEU A 25 19.83 -10.03 -4.04
CA LEU A 25 19.48 -10.96 -2.95
C LEU A 25 18.61 -12.14 -3.39
N VAL A 26 17.80 -11.98 -4.44
CA VAL A 26 16.87 -13.02 -4.91
C VAL A 26 17.39 -13.74 -6.15
N LEU A 27 17.97 -13.02 -7.12
CA LEU A 27 18.40 -13.65 -8.39
C LEU A 27 19.87 -14.09 -8.36
N ASP A 28 20.78 -13.21 -7.92
CA ASP A 28 22.22 -13.46 -8.04
C ASP A 28 22.76 -14.31 -6.88
N LYS A 29 22.42 -13.94 -5.63
CA LYS A 29 22.90 -14.62 -4.42
C LYS A 29 21.94 -15.70 -3.91
N ASP A 30 20.69 -15.68 -4.34
CA ASP A 30 19.66 -16.68 -4.00
C ASP A 30 19.48 -16.90 -2.47
N VAL A 31 19.67 -15.83 -1.68
CA VAL A 31 19.57 -15.85 -0.21
C VAL A 31 18.17 -15.48 0.32
N ALA A 32 17.33 -14.87 -0.53
CA ALA A 32 15.99 -14.42 -0.19
C ALA A 32 14.95 -14.84 -1.24
N VAL A 33 13.71 -15.08 -0.80
CA VAL A 33 12.54 -15.29 -1.68
C VAL A 33 12.02 -13.97 -2.21
N SER A 34 12.08 -12.92 -1.38
CA SER A 34 11.70 -11.57 -1.78
C SER A 34 12.44 -10.54 -0.94
N VAL A 35 12.64 -9.37 -1.54
CA VAL A 35 13.04 -8.15 -0.84
C VAL A 35 12.24 -6.99 -1.39
N SER A 36 11.78 -6.13 -0.49
CA SER A 36 11.10 -4.88 -0.82
C SER A 36 11.66 -3.74 0.03
N ALA A 37 11.64 -2.53 -0.52
CA ALA A 37 12.05 -1.33 0.20
C ALA A 37 11.00 -0.23 0.03
N TYR A 38 10.63 0.40 1.13
CA TYR A 38 9.62 1.45 1.20
C TYR A 38 10.19 2.67 1.87
N TYR A 39 9.98 3.84 1.27
CA TYR A 39 10.31 5.09 1.94
C TYR A 39 9.09 5.50 2.76
N ASN A 40 9.20 5.40 4.07
CA ASN A 40 8.14 5.83 4.97
C ASN A 40 8.41 7.27 5.39
N SER A 41 7.71 8.19 4.71
CA SER A 41 7.74 9.63 5.00
C SER A 41 6.80 10.06 6.13
N LEU A 42 5.94 9.15 6.60
CA LEU A 42 4.86 9.42 7.55
C LEU A 42 5.28 9.28 9.03
N THR A 43 6.55 8.99 9.29
CA THR A 43 7.05 8.64 10.62
C THR A 43 8.22 9.55 11.02
N PHE A 44 7.86 10.75 11.51
CA PHE A 44 8.49 11.48 12.62
C PHE A 44 10.04 11.54 12.81
N SER A 45 10.82 11.28 11.77
CA SER A 45 12.26 11.55 11.65
C SER A 45 12.57 11.89 10.19
N ASP A 46 13.84 11.85 9.75
CA ASP A 46 14.29 12.15 8.37
C ASP A 46 13.71 11.23 7.26
N GLY A 47 12.58 10.57 7.52
CA GLY A 47 12.10 9.37 6.86
C GLY A 47 12.98 8.18 7.22
N TYR A 48 12.40 6.98 7.19
CA TYR A 48 13.21 5.77 7.20
C TYR A 48 12.89 4.94 5.97
N ILE A 49 13.89 4.22 5.51
CA ILE A 49 13.74 3.19 4.50
C ILE A 49 13.42 1.92 5.26
N ASP A 50 12.20 1.43 5.11
CA ASP A 50 11.83 0.09 5.55
C ASP A 50 12.28 -0.89 4.49
N ILE A 51 13.17 -1.83 4.82
CA ILE A 51 13.59 -2.90 3.94
C ILE A 51 13.09 -4.21 4.53
N GLN A 52 12.16 -4.85 3.85
CA GLN A 52 11.60 -6.13 4.25
C GLN A 52 12.22 -7.22 3.39
N VAL A 53 12.85 -8.22 4.03
CA VAL A 53 13.43 -9.38 3.36
C VAL A 53 12.76 -10.64 3.87
N ILE A 54 12.33 -11.51 2.97
CA ILE A 54 11.85 -12.86 3.30
C ILE A 54 12.98 -13.84 2.95
N PRO A 55 13.66 -14.44 3.94
CA PRO A 55 14.75 -15.39 3.71
C PRO A 55 14.31 -16.62 2.93
N LYS A 56 15.23 -17.19 2.15
CA LYS A 56 15.04 -18.51 1.56
C LYS A 56 15.16 -19.59 2.64
N SER A 57 14.33 -20.64 2.52
CA SER A 57 14.36 -21.76 3.46
C SER A 57 15.76 -22.38 3.55
N GLY A 58 16.25 -22.60 4.77
CA GLY A 58 17.59 -23.12 5.04
C GLY A 58 18.71 -22.08 5.07
N VAL A 59 18.44 -20.81 4.76
CA VAL A 59 19.43 -19.72 4.87
C VAL A 59 19.38 -19.09 6.27
N ASN A 60 20.54 -18.98 6.92
CA ASN A 60 20.66 -18.37 8.24
C ASN A 60 20.46 -16.84 8.18
N LEU A 61 19.75 -16.27 9.15
CA LEU A 61 19.46 -14.83 9.22
C LEU A 61 20.72 -13.95 9.20
N GLY A 62 21.80 -14.37 9.86
CA GLY A 62 23.07 -13.61 9.85
C GLY A 62 23.74 -13.59 8.48
N THR A 63 23.45 -14.57 7.61
CA THR A 63 23.87 -14.50 6.20
C THR A 63 23.01 -13.51 5.43
N VAL A 64 21.69 -13.49 5.66
CA VAL A 64 20.79 -12.52 5.00
C VAL A 64 21.13 -11.09 5.41
N GLU A 65 21.39 -10.84 6.69
CA GLU A 65 21.78 -9.53 7.23
C GLU A 65 23.09 -9.05 6.61
N ARG A 66 24.14 -9.88 6.62
CA ARG A 66 25.42 -9.54 5.99
C ARG A 66 25.29 -9.23 4.50
N GLU A 67 24.52 -10.04 3.77
CA GLU A 67 24.35 -9.82 2.33
C GLU A 67 23.51 -8.58 2.02
N LEU A 68 22.52 -8.27 2.86
CA LEU A 68 21.76 -7.02 2.77
C LEU A 68 22.66 -5.80 3.04
N GLU A 69 23.50 -5.85 4.08
CA GLU A 69 24.47 -4.78 4.36
C GLU A 69 25.44 -4.57 3.20
N ASN A 70 25.97 -5.66 2.62
CA ASN A 70 26.80 -5.61 1.43
C ASN A 70 26.07 -4.95 0.24
N ALA A 71 24.81 -5.31 0.01
CA ALA A 71 24.00 -4.76 -1.06
C ALA A 71 23.76 -3.25 -0.89
N ILE A 72 23.45 -2.81 0.34
CA ILE A 72 23.26 -1.40 0.70
C ILE A 72 24.57 -0.62 0.53
N ASN A 73 25.68 -1.14 1.05
CA ASN A 73 27.00 -0.49 0.98
C ASN A 73 27.53 -0.39 -0.45
N ASN A 74 27.16 -1.30 -1.34
CA ASN A 74 27.47 -1.23 -2.77
C ASN A 74 26.58 -0.25 -3.55
N PHE A 75 25.38 0.05 -3.05
CA PHE A 75 24.41 0.94 -3.69
C PHE A 75 24.67 2.42 -3.37
N MET A 76 25.00 2.75 -2.12
CA MET A 76 25.20 4.12 -1.64
C MET A 76 26.27 4.95 -2.40
N PRO A 77 27.42 4.40 -2.85
CA PRO A 77 28.45 5.18 -3.54
C PRO A 77 28.15 5.42 -5.03
N LYS A 78 27.33 4.57 -5.66
CA LYS A 78 27.09 4.61 -7.13
C LYS A 78 25.94 5.54 -7.53
N GLY A 79 25.07 5.91 -6.59
CA GLY A 79 23.94 6.82 -6.83
C GLY A 79 22.88 6.26 -7.80
N ILE A 80 21.94 7.12 -8.16
CA ILE A 80 20.89 6.86 -9.16
C ILE A 80 21.29 7.59 -10.44
N THR A 81 21.11 6.98 -11.61
CA THR A 81 21.37 7.68 -12.88
C THR A 81 20.25 8.66 -13.22
N ASP A 82 20.54 9.65 -14.06
CA ASP A 82 19.54 10.63 -14.49
C ASP A 82 18.35 9.99 -15.22
N GLU A 83 18.54 8.89 -15.97
CA GLU A 83 17.42 8.16 -16.59
C GLU A 83 16.52 7.46 -15.56
N GLU A 84 17.11 6.82 -14.55
CA GLU A 84 16.40 6.17 -13.44
C GLU A 84 15.56 7.20 -12.65
N LEU A 85 16.10 8.41 -12.50
CA LEU A 85 15.45 9.54 -11.85
C LEU A 85 14.27 10.12 -12.67
N GLN A 86 14.43 10.28 -13.98
CA GLN A 86 13.37 10.79 -14.86
C GLN A 86 12.17 9.83 -14.95
N SER A 87 12.45 8.53 -15.05
CA SER A 87 11.42 7.48 -15.07
C SER A 87 10.59 7.48 -13.78
N SER A 88 11.24 7.66 -12.62
CA SER A 88 10.57 7.76 -11.32
C SER A 88 9.69 9.01 -11.22
N LYS A 89 10.20 10.19 -11.63
CA LYS A 89 9.45 11.46 -11.61
C LYS A 89 8.15 11.41 -12.42
N TYR A 90 8.18 10.77 -13.59
CA TYR A 90 6.99 10.68 -14.44
C TYR A 90 5.85 9.89 -13.77
N ARG A 91 6.18 8.93 -12.89
CA ARG A 91 5.20 8.14 -12.12
C ARG A 91 4.59 8.90 -10.94
N TYR A 92 5.26 9.93 -10.41
CA TYR A 92 4.83 10.65 -9.20
C TYR A 92 4.14 12.01 -9.46
N LYS A 93 4.25 12.59 -10.65
CA LYS A 93 3.99 14.03 -10.87
C LYS A 93 2.53 14.47 -11.06
N VAL A 94 1.51 13.63 -10.85
CA VAL A 94 0.15 13.99 -11.32
C VAL A 94 -0.89 14.31 -10.23
N ALA A 95 -0.61 14.27 -8.92
CA ALA A 95 -1.70 14.56 -7.97
C ALA A 95 -1.43 15.30 -6.64
N GLN A 96 -0.21 15.40 -6.08
CA GLN A 96 -0.13 15.69 -4.63
C GLN A 96 0.71 16.86 -4.09
N PHE A 97 1.55 17.58 -4.85
CA PHE A 97 2.68 18.29 -4.21
C PHE A 97 2.77 19.82 -4.29
N ASP A 98 1.76 20.57 -4.75
CA ASP A 98 1.86 22.04 -4.67
C ASP A 98 1.68 22.60 -3.24
N ASN A 99 1.10 21.86 -2.30
CA ASN A 99 0.77 22.36 -0.95
C ASN A 99 1.77 22.01 0.18
N LEU A 100 2.82 21.21 -0.07
CA LEU A 100 3.71 20.67 0.99
C LEU A 100 5.18 21.11 0.87
N SER A 101 5.47 22.18 0.13
CA SER A 101 6.81 22.54 -0.33
C SER A 101 7.77 23.15 0.72
N ASP A 102 7.43 23.14 2.02
CA ASP A 102 8.23 23.78 3.09
C ASP A 102 8.47 22.84 4.29
N LEU A 103 9.74 22.68 4.69
CA LEU A 103 10.16 21.95 5.90
C LEU A 103 9.50 22.49 7.16
N THR A 104 9.21 23.79 7.19
CA THR A 104 8.52 24.45 8.30
C THR A 104 7.11 23.88 8.48
N HIS A 105 6.37 23.68 7.39
CA HIS A 105 5.03 23.09 7.46
C HIS A 105 5.07 21.61 7.88
N ILE A 106 6.09 20.87 7.43
CA ILE A 106 6.32 19.47 7.84
C ILE A 106 6.62 19.42 9.35
N ALA A 107 7.58 20.22 9.84
CA ALA A 107 7.93 20.27 11.24
C ALA A 107 6.74 20.69 12.12
N MET A 108 5.98 21.71 11.72
CA MET A 108 4.77 22.16 12.42
C MET A 108 3.66 21.10 12.45
N PHE A 109 3.59 20.20 11.47
CA PHE A 109 2.62 19.11 11.47
C PHE A 109 3.08 17.92 12.34
N TYR A 110 4.33 17.50 12.21
CA TYR A 110 4.81 16.25 12.81
C TYR A 110 5.34 16.42 14.24
N VAL A 111 6.14 17.46 14.53
CA VAL A 111 6.72 17.66 15.87
C VAL A 111 5.67 17.68 16.99
N PRO A 112 4.50 18.33 16.84
CA PRO A 112 3.48 18.33 17.88
C PRO A 112 2.79 16.97 18.11
N ARG A 113 2.96 16.00 17.20
CA ARG A 113 2.28 14.68 17.25
C ARG A 113 3.24 13.53 17.59
N LEU A 114 4.55 13.77 17.57
CA LEU A 114 5.58 12.81 17.95
C LEU A 114 5.73 12.80 19.47
N ALA A 115 5.09 11.85 20.14
CA ALA A 115 5.17 11.66 21.58
C ALA A 115 4.92 10.21 21.95
N LEU A 116 5.40 9.81 23.14
CA LEU A 116 5.28 8.44 23.63
C LEU A 116 3.82 7.99 23.78
N ASP A 117 2.89 8.89 24.10
CA ASP A 117 1.45 8.60 24.19
C ASP A 117 0.73 8.41 22.83
N ASN A 118 1.48 8.45 21.72
CA ASN A 118 0.97 8.37 20.35
C ASN A 118 1.79 7.40 19.48
N ILE A 119 2.57 6.50 20.11
CA ILE A 119 3.40 5.49 19.45
C ILE A 119 2.94 4.09 19.90
N VAL A 120 2.86 3.15 18.96
CA VAL A 120 2.66 1.73 19.23
C VAL A 120 3.81 0.97 18.57
N ILE A 121 4.46 0.07 19.32
CA ILE A 121 5.62 -0.71 18.85
C ILE A 121 5.24 -2.19 18.92
N SER A 122 5.42 -2.89 17.81
CA SER A 122 5.21 -4.33 17.71
C SER A 122 6.54 -5.00 17.36
N VAL A 123 6.90 -6.05 18.10
CA VAL A 123 8.11 -6.85 17.86
C VAL A 123 7.69 -8.31 17.78
N ALA A 124 8.02 -8.96 16.66
CA ALA A 124 7.74 -10.38 16.42
C ALA A 124 9.03 -11.06 15.93
N GLY A 125 9.41 -12.18 16.57
CA GLY A 125 10.61 -12.94 16.22
C GLY A 125 11.45 -13.34 17.42
N CYS A 126 12.65 -13.86 17.15
CA CYS A 126 13.60 -14.30 18.19
C CYS A 126 14.38 -13.10 18.75
N ALA A 127 13.74 -12.35 19.64
CA ALA A 127 14.37 -11.25 20.36
C ALA A 127 14.01 -11.34 21.85
N LYS A 128 14.96 -11.01 22.73
CA LYS A 128 14.67 -10.94 24.17
C LYS A 128 14.02 -9.60 24.49
N LYS A 129 12.98 -9.63 25.31
CA LYS A 129 12.21 -8.46 25.70
C LYS A 129 13.09 -7.37 26.31
N GLU A 130 14.07 -7.75 27.13
CA GLU A 130 14.95 -6.85 27.87
C GLU A 130 15.90 -6.08 26.93
N GLU A 131 16.40 -6.75 25.89
CA GLU A 131 17.25 -6.14 24.86
C GLU A 131 16.45 -5.11 24.05
N ILE A 132 15.21 -5.46 23.70
CA ILE A 132 14.27 -4.55 23.01
C ILE A 132 13.97 -3.33 23.88
N ILE A 133 13.61 -3.51 25.16
CA ILE A 133 13.34 -2.39 26.07
C ILE A 133 14.55 -1.47 26.17
N THR A 134 15.76 -2.02 26.32
CA THR A 134 17.00 -1.23 26.40
C THR A 134 17.22 -0.37 25.15
N LEU A 135 16.94 -0.92 23.97
CA LEU A 135 17.01 -0.17 22.71
C LEU A 135 15.93 0.92 22.64
N LEU A 136 14.70 0.59 23.00
CA LEU A 136 13.59 1.54 22.98
C LEU A 136 13.86 2.71 23.94
N ASP A 137 14.36 2.45 25.15
CA ASP A 137 14.73 3.49 26.11
C ASP A 137 15.85 4.37 25.55
N LYS A 138 16.88 3.77 24.94
CA LYS A 138 18.00 4.52 24.33
C LYS A 138 17.54 5.50 23.26
N TYR A 139 16.64 5.09 22.37
CA TYR A 139 16.26 5.89 21.20
C TYR A 139 15.01 6.76 21.42
N LEU A 140 14.06 6.33 22.25
CA LEU A 140 12.76 7.01 22.40
C LEU A 140 12.65 7.85 23.67
N SER A 141 13.57 7.71 24.64
CA SER A 141 13.55 8.52 25.88
C SER A 141 13.63 10.03 25.65
N LYS A 142 14.12 10.46 24.48
CA LYS A 142 14.20 11.88 24.09
C LYS A 142 12.87 12.45 23.60
N LEU A 143 11.86 11.60 23.36
CA LEU A 143 10.56 12.05 22.88
C LEU A 143 9.71 12.62 24.03
N PRO A 144 8.86 13.63 23.75
CA PRO A 144 7.89 14.10 24.72
C PRO A 144 6.98 12.97 25.22
N SER A 145 6.61 12.99 26.50
CA SER A 145 5.70 12.00 27.07
C SER A 145 4.27 12.14 26.55
N LYS A 146 3.84 13.36 26.18
CA LYS A 146 2.50 13.65 25.66
C LYS A 146 2.56 14.48 24.38
N ARG A 147 1.72 14.14 23.42
CA ARG A 147 1.54 14.95 22.20
C ARG A 147 0.86 16.28 22.52
N SER A 148 1.12 17.26 21.67
CA SER A 148 0.39 18.52 21.68
C SER A 148 -1.09 18.31 21.34
N LYS A 149 -1.95 19.18 21.89
CA LYS A 149 -3.37 19.20 21.57
C LYS A 149 -3.55 19.67 20.12
N VAL A 150 -3.88 18.74 19.24
CA VAL A 150 -4.27 19.03 17.87
C VAL A 150 -5.78 19.27 17.83
N ARG A 151 -6.22 20.33 17.13
CA ARG A 151 -7.64 20.57 16.86
C ARG A 151 -8.23 19.34 16.15
N LYS A 152 -9.22 18.71 16.77
CA LYS A 152 -10.02 17.68 16.10
C LYS A 152 -10.84 18.37 15.01
N ILE A 153 -10.64 17.97 13.76
CA ILE A 153 -11.49 18.38 12.66
C ILE A 153 -12.60 17.34 12.57
N SER A 154 -13.86 17.79 12.68
CA SER A 154 -15.00 16.93 12.41
C SER A 154 -15.10 16.74 10.89
N VAL A 155 -14.75 15.55 10.40
CA VAL A 155 -14.92 15.19 9.00
C VAL A 155 -16.29 14.53 8.85
N LYS A 156 -17.16 15.11 8.03
CA LYS A 156 -18.42 14.46 7.64
C LYS A 156 -18.16 13.51 6.50
N ASN A 157 -18.67 12.28 6.59
CA ASN A 157 -18.57 11.29 5.51
C ASN A 157 -19.78 11.41 4.57
N ASP A 158 -19.96 12.59 4.01
CA ASP A 158 -21.07 12.92 3.10
C ASP A 158 -20.63 12.61 1.66
N LEU A 159 -20.41 11.32 1.36
CA LEU A 159 -20.08 10.88 0.01
C LEU A 159 -21.27 11.16 -0.92
N VAL A 160 -21.12 12.15 -1.79
CA VAL A 160 -22.07 12.42 -2.88
C VAL A 160 -21.62 11.63 -4.11
N LEU A 161 -22.57 10.99 -4.80
CA LEU A 161 -22.29 10.32 -6.05
C LEU A 161 -21.73 11.34 -7.05
N GLN A 162 -20.49 11.13 -7.50
CA GLN A 162 -19.85 11.94 -8.52
C GLN A 162 -19.17 11.03 -9.55
N LYS A 163 -19.27 11.39 -10.82
CA LYS A 163 -18.51 10.77 -11.92
C LYS A 163 -17.56 11.81 -12.47
N VAL A 164 -16.26 11.57 -12.33
CA VAL A 164 -15.21 12.43 -12.88
C VAL A 164 -14.42 11.60 -13.89
N ARG A 165 -14.21 12.15 -15.09
CA ARG A 165 -13.35 11.54 -16.10
C ARG A 165 -12.20 12.49 -16.38
N ILE A 166 -10.97 12.02 -16.25
CA ILE A 166 -9.77 12.80 -16.53
C ILE A 166 -9.07 12.14 -17.72
N PHE A 167 -8.87 12.89 -18.79
CA PHE A 167 -8.26 12.37 -20.01
C PHE A 167 -6.76 12.67 -20.02
N TYR A 168 -5.94 11.63 -20.06
CA TYR A 168 -4.47 11.73 -20.07
C TYR A 168 -3.83 11.31 -21.41
N GLY A 169 -4.62 10.88 -22.41
CA GLY A 169 -4.10 10.50 -23.74
C GLY A 169 -3.42 9.13 -23.80
N TYR A 170 -3.62 8.25 -22.82
CA TYR A 170 -3.13 6.86 -22.84
C TYR A 170 -4.10 5.93 -23.59
N THR A 171 -3.58 4.80 -24.08
CA THR A 171 -4.36 3.74 -24.76
C THR A 171 -5.19 2.88 -23.80
N THR A 172 -4.86 2.92 -22.51
CA THR A 172 -5.56 2.20 -21.44
C THR A 172 -6.32 3.20 -20.55
N GLU A 173 -7.48 2.78 -20.07
CA GLU A 173 -8.31 3.52 -19.12
C GLU A 173 -8.24 2.81 -17.75
N CYS A 174 -8.03 3.60 -16.70
CA CYS A 174 -8.06 3.12 -15.32
C CYS A 174 -9.31 3.72 -14.67
N ASP A 175 -10.28 2.87 -14.38
CA ASP A 175 -11.52 3.26 -13.73
C ASP A 175 -11.44 2.93 -12.24
N THR A 176 -11.52 3.96 -11.40
CA THR A 176 -11.72 3.81 -9.96
C THR A 176 -13.20 3.96 -9.63
N PHE A 177 -13.75 3.03 -8.88
CA PHE A 177 -15.09 3.11 -8.32
C PHE A 177 -15.03 3.07 -6.80
N ALA A 178 -15.95 3.78 -6.16
CA ALA A 178 -16.05 3.79 -4.72
C ALA A 178 -17.49 3.99 -4.26
N GLN A 179 -17.79 3.48 -3.07
CA GLN A 179 -19.03 3.73 -2.35
C GLN A 179 -18.76 3.84 -0.85
N LYS A 180 -19.78 4.23 -0.08
CA LYS A 180 -19.71 4.21 1.38
C LYS A 180 -19.31 2.82 1.87
N GLY A 181 -18.26 2.78 2.69
CA GLY A 181 -17.75 1.57 3.31
C GLY A 181 -18.30 1.34 4.72
N ILE A 182 -17.67 0.39 5.38
CA ILE A 182 -18.00 -0.07 6.74
C ILE A 182 -16.82 0.23 7.68
N ALA A 183 -17.12 0.63 8.92
CA ALA A 183 -16.09 0.86 9.94
C ALA A 183 -15.51 -0.46 10.42
N TYR A 184 -14.26 -0.44 10.89
CA TYR A 184 -13.61 -1.63 11.45
C TYR A 184 -14.37 -2.19 12.66
N GLU A 185 -14.95 -1.30 13.47
CA GLU A 185 -15.69 -1.64 14.69
C GLU A 185 -17.16 -2.03 14.42
N ASP A 186 -17.63 -1.99 13.17
CA ASP A 186 -18.98 -2.43 12.84
C ASP A 186 -19.12 -3.94 13.05
N PRO A 187 -20.19 -4.43 13.70
CA PRO A 187 -20.42 -5.87 13.89
C PRO A 187 -20.40 -6.68 12.59
N ASN A 188 -20.70 -6.05 11.45
CA ASN A 188 -20.70 -6.69 10.14
C ASN A 188 -19.39 -6.55 9.37
N TYR A 189 -18.33 -5.98 9.95
CA TYR A 189 -17.06 -5.76 9.24
C TYR A 189 -16.51 -7.04 8.60
N TYR A 190 -16.44 -8.13 9.37
CA TYR A 190 -15.95 -9.41 8.86
C TYR A 190 -16.88 -10.04 7.81
N ASN A 191 -18.20 -9.87 7.96
CA ASN A 191 -19.16 -10.31 6.94
C ASN A 191 -18.92 -9.56 5.62
N ALA A 192 -18.67 -8.24 5.69
CA ALA A 192 -18.33 -7.44 4.53
C ALA A 192 -16.95 -7.81 3.96
N SER A 193 -15.95 -8.14 4.79
CA SER A 193 -14.63 -8.59 4.34
C SER A 193 -14.72 -9.91 3.57
N VAL A 194 -15.54 -10.86 4.04
CA VAL A 194 -15.81 -12.10 3.30
C VAL A 194 -16.48 -11.80 1.96
N LEU A 195 -17.50 -10.93 1.93
CA LEU A 195 -18.15 -10.55 0.67
C LEU A 195 -17.16 -9.90 -0.31
N ILE A 196 -16.32 -8.97 0.14
CA ILE A 196 -15.35 -8.29 -0.72
C ILE A 196 -14.26 -9.24 -1.22
N ASN A 197 -13.85 -10.21 -0.39
CA ASN A 197 -12.93 -11.25 -0.84
C ASN A 197 -13.59 -12.15 -1.91
N ALA A 198 -14.84 -12.58 -1.73
CA ALA A 198 -15.58 -13.32 -2.76
C ALA A 198 -15.75 -12.52 -4.07
N LEU A 199 -15.95 -11.21 -3.97
CA LEU A 199 -16.11 -10.32 -5.11
C LEU A 199 -14.82 -10.12 -5.92
N SER A 200 -13.67 -9.91 -5.27
CA SER A 200 -12.40 -9.60 -5.97
C SER A 200 -11.11 -10.17 -5.36
N GLY A 201 -11.14 -10.71 -4.14
CA GLY A 201 -9.95 -11.17 -3.43
C GLY A 201 -9.51 -12.61 -3.75
N MET A 202 -10.39 -13.45 -4.30
CA MET A 202 -10.10 -14.85 -4.60
C MET A 202 -9.31 -15.09 -5.90
N GLY A 203 -8.57 -14.09 -6.39
CA GLY A 203 -7.87 -14.17 -7.68
C GLY A 203 -8.83 -14.49 -8.82
N LEU A 204 -8.45 -15.42 -9.71
CA LEU A 204 -9.27 -15.84 -10.86
C LEU A 204 -10.63 -16.43 -10.45
N ASN A 205 -10.78 -16.93 -9.21
CA ASN A 205 -12.04 -17.52 -8.75
C ASN A 205 -13.07 -16.50 -8.24
N SER A 206 -12.65 -15.24 -8.04
CA SER A 206 -13.55 -14.19 -7.58
C SER A 206 -14.61 -13.83 -8.61
N ILE A 207 -15.77 -13.35 -8.14
CA ILE A 207 -16.93 -13.06 -8.99
C ILE A 207 -16.57 -12.05 -10.08
N LEU A 208 -15.94 -10.94 -9.73
CA LEU A 208 -15.59 -9.90 -10.71
C LEU A 208 -14.52 -10.38 -11.70
N MET A 209 -13.58 -11.24 -11.29
CA MET A 209 -12.60 -11.80 -12.21
C MET A 209 -13.23 -12.80 -13.18
N LYS A 210 -14.18 -13.63 -12.74
CA LYS A 210 -14.93 -14.52 -13.64
C LYS A 210 -15.71 -13.70 -14.66
N GLU A 211 -16.45 -12.69 -14.22
CA GLU A 211 -17.29 -11.92 -15.15
C GLU A 211 -16.47 -11.01 -16.07
N LEU A 212 -15.61 -10.16 -15.53
CA LEU A 212 -14.94 -9.13 -16.35
C LEU A 212 -13.73 -9.67 -17.11
N ARG A 213 -12.98 -10.63 -16.54
CA ARG A 213 -11.80 -11.20 -17.20
C ARG A 213 -12.09 -12.47 -17.99
N GLN A 214 -12.80 -13.44 -17.42
CA GLN A 214 -12.98 -14.74 -18.11
C GLN A 214 -14.13 -14.70 -19.11
N ASN A 215 -15.29 -14.15 -18.74
CA ASN A 215 -16.47 -14.15 -19.59
C ASN A 215 -16.42 -13.00 -20.62
N LEU A 216 -16.06 -11.80 -20.19
CA LEU A 216 -16.04 -10.62 -21.07
C LEU A 216 -14.67 -10.34 -21.71
N GLY A 217 -13.57 -10.77 -21.11
CA GLY A 217 -12.22 -10.56 -21.66
C GLY A 217 -11.77 -9.09 -21.70
N ILE A 218 -12.40 -8.19 -20.93
CA ILE A 218 -12.20 -6.74 -21.02
C ILE A 218 -11.16 -6.19 -20.04
N THR A 219 -10.64 -7.01 -19.14
CA THR A 219 -9.62 -6.61 -18.17
C THR A 219 -8.66 -7.75 -17.84
N TYR A 220 -7.43 -7.39 -17.46
CA TYR A 220 -6.52 -8.31 -16.80
C TYR A 220 -6.75 -8.40 -15.28
N GLY A 221 -7.41 -7.43 -14.67
CA GLY A 221 -7.54 -7.40 -13.22
C GLY A 221 -8.53 -6.35 -12.74
N VAL A 222 -9.38 -6.78 -11.82
CA VAL A 222 -10.29 -5.93 -11.08
C VAL A 222 -10.12 -6.25 -9.60
N TYR A 223 -9.92 -5.20 -8.81
CA TYR A 223 -9.63 -5.32 -7.39
C TYR A 223 -10.55 -4.39 -6.62
N ALA A 224 -11.10 -4.86 -5.50
CA ALA A 224 -11.82 -4.03 -4.55
C ALA A 224 -11.40 -4.39 -3.12
N SER A 225 -11.44 -3.40 -2.24
CA SER A 225 -11.14 -3.56 -0.83
C SER A 225 -12.03 -2.67 0.03
N ILE A 226 -12.18 -3.06 1.30
CA ILE A 226 -12.66 -2.17 2.34
C ILE A 226 -11.48 -1.34 2.80
N ILE A 227 -11.66 -0.03 2.88
CA ILE A 227 -10.71 0.92 3.40
C ILE A 227 -11.32 1.51 4.69
N PRO A 228 -11.07 0.89 5.85
CA PRO A 228 -11.69 1.27 7.11
C PRO A 228 -10.92 2.42 7.79
N ASN A 229 -11.12 3.63 7.27
CA ASN A 229 -10.53 4.82 7.86
C ASN A 229 -11.30 5.27 9.11
N LYS A 230 -10.58 5.90 10.06
CA LYS A 230 -11.19 6.53 11.23
C LYS A 230 -12.31 7.52 10.87
N HIS A 231 -12.17 8.20 9.74
CA HIS A 231 -13.18 9.04 9.12
C HIS A 231 -13.26 8.69 7.64
N GLY A 232 -14.46 8.51 7.10
CA GLY A 232 -14.60 8.22 5.67
C GLY A 232 -14.31 6.78 5.30
N ASN A 233 -15.03 5.81 5.89
CA ASN A 233 -14.96 4.42 5.45
C ASN A 233 -15.46 4.32 4.00
N VAL A 234 -14.68 3.63 3.17
CA VAL A 234 -14.97 3.45 1.73
C VAL A 234 -14.79 1.99 1.35
N ILE A 235 -15.65 1.49 0.47
CA ILE A 235 -15.33 0.34 -0.37
C ILE A 235 -14.90 0.93 -1.69
N ALA A 236 -13.67 0.62 -2.11
CA ALA A 236 -13.13 1.15 -3.35
C ALA A 236 -12.52 0.03 -4.18
N GLY A 237 -12.57 0.18 -5.49
CA GLY A 237 -11.92 -0.72 -6.40
C GLY A 237 -11.39 -0.04 -7.64
N ASN A 238 -10.51 -0.75 -8.32
CA ASN A 238 -9.86 -0.30 -9.54
C ASN A 238 -9.96 -1.41 -10.58
N ILE A 239 -10.13 -0.99 -11.83
CA ILE A 239 -10.08 -1.85 -12.99
C ILE A 239 -9.31 -1.14 -14.09
N ASN A 240 -8.47 -1.89 -14.80
CA ASN A 240 -7.77 -1.40 -15.98
C ASN A 240 -8.39 -2.06 -17.21
N THR A 241 -8.81 -1.26 -18.18
CA THR A 241 -9.36 -1.75 -19.45
C THR A 241 -8.75 -1.00 -20.63
N ASP A 242 -9.04 -1.47 -21.84
CA ASP A 242 -8.88 -0.63 -23.01
C ASP A 242 -9.89 0.52 -22.97
N SER A 243 -9.53 1.68 -23.53
CA SER A 243 -10.43 2.84 -23.55
C SER A 243 -11.75 2.58 -24.32
N SER A 244 -11.75 1.61 -25.23
CA SER A 244 -12.95 1.18 -25.97
C SER A 244 -13.95 0.39 -25.12
N THR A 245 -13.50 -0.26 -24.04
CA THR A 245 -14.31 -1.14 -23.19
C THR A 245 -14.60 -0.56 -21.80
N ALA A 246 -14.10 0.64 -21.47
CA ALA A 246 -14.32 1.29 -20.18
C ALA A 246 -15.82 1.47 -19.81
N SER A 247 -16.65 1.92 -20.75
CA SER A 247 -18.10 2.06 -20.48
C SER A 247 -18.80 0.71 -20.27
N GLN A 248 -18.33 -0.33 -20.95
CA GLN A 248 -18.82 -1.70 -20.76
C GLN A 248 -18.39 -2.23 -19.39
N SER A 249 -17.16 -1.95 -18.94
CA SER A 249 -16.62 -2.39 -17.65
C SER A 249 -17.46 -1.85 -16.48
N ILE A 250 -17.80 -0.56 -16.51
CA ILE A 250 -18.62 0.09 -15.50
C ILE A 250 -20.01 -0.56 -15.41
N SER A 251 -20.61 -0.86 -16.56
CA SER A 251 -21.93 -1.49 -16.63
C SER A 251 -21.87 -2.92 -16.09
N ALA A 252 -20.86 -3.69 -16.51
CA ALA A 252 -20.65 -5.06 -16.04
C ALA A 252 -20.41 -5.13 -14.52
N ILE A 253 -19.66 -4.19 -13.92
CA ILE A 253 -19.48 -4.12 -12.46
C ILE A 253 -20.82 -3.87 -11.78
N LYS A 254 -21.61 -2.90 -12.25
CA LYS A 254 -22.92 -2.59 -11.65
C LYS A 254 -23.90 -3.76 -11.74
N ASP A 255 -23.95 -4.44 -12.88
CA ASP A 255 -24.83 -5.58 -13.10
C ASP A 255 -24.41 -6.75 -12.22
N THR A 256 -23.11 -7.04 -12.15
CA THR A 256 -22.55 -8.09 -11.29
C THR A 256 -22.87 -7.83 -9.81
N LEU A 257 -22.63 -6.60 -9.32
CA LEU A 257 -22.95 -6.25 -7.94
C LEU A 257 -24.46 -6.31 -7.66
N SER A 258 -25.29 -5.93 -8.63
CA SER A 258 -26.75 -6.01 -8.52
C SER A 258 -27.25 -7.45 -8.45
N LYS A 259 -26.64 -8.34 -9.24
CA LYS A 259 -26.89 -9.78 -9.20
C LYS A 259 -26.53 -10.36 -7.84
N VAL A 260 -25.33 -10.08 -7.34
CA VAL A 260 -24.88 -10.54 -6.00
C VAL A 260 -25.80 -10.01 -4.90
N ARG A 261 -26.27 -8.76 -5.00
CA ARG A 261 -27.24 -8.21 -4.04
C ARG A 261 -28.58 -8.95 -4.05
N LYS A 262 -29.04 -9.39 -5.23
CA LYS A 262 -30.36 -10.04 -5.40
C LYS A 262 -30.32 -11.53 -5.08
N GLU A 263 -29.26 -12.21 -5.51
CA GLU A 263 -29.16 -13.67 -5.51
C GLU A 263 -28.23 -14.18 -4.39
N GLY A 264 -27.42 -13.31 -3.80
CA GLY A 264 -26.36 -13.70 -2.89
C GLY A 264 -25.12 -14.19 -3.63
N ILE A 265 -24.24 -14.87 -2.88
CA ILE A 265 -23.09 -15.58 -3.43
C ILE A 265 -23.32 -17.08 -3.30
N ASP A 266 -22.72 -17.84 -4.22
CA ASP A 266 -22.75 -19.30 -4.18
C ASP A 266 -22.20 -19.85 -2.85
N GLU A 267 -22.81 -20.93 -2.35
CA GLU A 267 -22.46 -21.48 -1.04
C GLU A 267 -21.04 -22.09 -1.02
N GLN A 268 -20.62 -22.71 -2.12
CA GLN A 268 -19.27 -23.22 -2.23
C GLN A 268 -18.27 -22.07 -2.28
N LEU A 269 -18.55 -21.04 -3.07
CA LEU A 269 -17.72 -19.82 -3.10
C LEU A 269 -17.60 -19.19 -1.70
N PHE A 270 -18.69 -19.11 -0.95
CA PHE A 270 -18.67 -18.62 0.43
C PHE A 270 -17.77 -19.45 1.35
N ARG A 271 -17.88 -20.79 1.30
CA ARG A 271 -17.01 -21.70 2.05
C ARG A 271 -15.55 -21.51 1.67
N ASP A 272 -15.26 -21.49 0.38
CA ASP A 272 -13.89 -21.34 -0.14
C ASP A 272 -13.30 -19.98 0.28
N THR A 273 -14.10 -18.91 0.24
CA THR A 273 -13.66 -17.57 0.66
C THR A 273 -13.19 -17.55 2.11
N LYS A 274 -13.80 -18.34 3.00
CA LYS A 274 -13.43 -18.39 4.42
C LYS A 274 -12.11 -19.12 4.68
N LEU A 275 -11.69 -20.02 3.79
CA LEU A 275 -10.46 -20.80 3.95
C LEU A 275 -9.19 -20.02 3.57
N VAL A 276 -9.35 -18.87 2.91
CA VAL A 276 -8.24 -18.01 2.46
C VAL A 276 -7.92 -16.91 3.49
N TRP A 277 -8.39 -17.08 4.74
CA TRP A 277 -8.12 -16.20 5.87
C TRP A 277 -7.35 -16.93 6.96
#